data_AF-A0A920NXK2-F1
#
_entry.id   AF-A0A920NXK2-F1
#
_cell.length_a   1.000
_cell.length_b   1.000
_cell.length_c   1.000
_cell.angle_alpha   90.00
_cell.angle_beta   90.00
_cell.angle_gamma   90.00
#
_symmetry.space_group_name_H-M   'P 1'
#
loop_
_entity.id
_entity.type
_entity.pdbx_description
1 polymer ?
#
loop_
_entity_poly.entity_id
_entity_poly.type
_entity_poly.pdbx_seq_one_letter_code
_entity_poly.pdbx_strand_id
1 'polypeptide(L)' 'MNKNIALCRIDVQYSEIGTEVEIGKIDGHQKRIGAKVVGFPFYDPTKSRVRA' A
#
# COMPACT_ATOMS: atom_id res chain seq x y z
N MET A 1 -9.72 -11.51 -1.52
CA MET A 1 -9.51 -10.11 -1.07
C MET A 1 -8.81 -10.14 0.28
N ASN A 2 -7.56 -10.64 0.33
CA ASN A 2 -6.82 -10.94 1.58
C ASN A 2 -5.38 -10.39 1.49
N LYS A 3 -5.21 -9.17 0.96
CA LYS A 3 -3.90 -8.51 0.93
C LYS A 3 -3.82 -7.51 2.08
N ASN A 4 -2.69 -7.48 2.78
CA ASN A 4 -2.45 -6.48 3.81
C ASN A 4 -2.33 -5.10 3.16
N ILE A 5 -3.12 -4.15 3.63
CA ILE A 5 -3.05 -2.74 3.22
C ILE A 5 -2.67 -1.95 4.47
N ALA A 6 -1.74 -1.03 4.29
CA ALA A 6 -1.34 -0.09 5.33
C ALA A 6 -1.28 1.30 4.72
N LEU A 7 -1.60 2.31 5.53
CA LEU A 7 -1.30 3.69 5.22
C LEU A 7 0.10 3.98 5.76
N CYS A 8 0.97 4.53 4.93
CA CYS A 8 2.31 4.94 5.31
C CYS A 8 2.57 6.38 4.84
N ARG A 9 3.53 7.04 5.50
CA ARG A 9 4.16 8.25 4.98
C ARG A 9 5.44 7.84 4.27
N ILE A 10 5.60 8.31 3.04
CA ILE A 10 6.77 8.03 2.21
C ILE A 10 7.32 9.35 1.67
N ASP A 11 8.62 9.39 1.38
CA ASP A 11 9.24 10.54 0.71
C ASP A 11 8.66 10.72 -0.70
N VAL A 12 8.57 11.96 -1.17
CA VAL A 12 7.98 12.29 -2.47
C VAL A 12 8.69 11.56 -3.61
N GLN A 13 10.01 11.35 -3.51
CA GLN A 13 10.81 10.66 -4.52
C GLN A 13 10.39 9.20 -4.75
N TYR A 14 9.76 8.56 -3.76
CA TYR A 14 9.30 7.18 -3.83
C TYR A 14 7.77 7.07 -3.78
N SER A 15 7.07 8.20 -3.87
CA SER A 15 5.60 8.27 -3.77
C SER A 15 4.88 7.90 -5.07
N GLU A 16 5.63 7.66 -6.16
CA GLU A 16 5.04 7.29 -7.45
C GLU A 16 4.27 5.97 -7.38
N ILE A 17 3.10 5.95 -8.01
CA ILE A 17 2.26 4.76 -8.08
C ILE A 17 3.01 3.67 -8.82
N GLY A 18 3.12 2.51 -8.20
CA GLY A 18 3.81 1.37 -8.77
C GLY A 18 5.18 1.11 -8.17
N THR A 19 5.75 2.06 -7.43
CA THR A 19 7.04 1.92 -6.75
C THR A 19 7.01 0.73 -5.80
N GLU A 20 8.01 -0.15 -5.92
CA GLU A 20 8.22 -1.26 -5.01
C GLU A 20 8.99 -0.78 -3.78
N VAL A 21 8.45 -1.09 -2.60
CA VAL A 21 9.01 -0.67 -1.31
C VAL A 21 9.02 -1.84 -0.36
N GLU A 22 9.98 -1.86 0.57
CA GLU A 22 10.05 -2.88 1.60
C GLU A 22 9.64 -2.31 2.94
N ILE A 23 8.73 -3.00 3.63
CA ILE A 23 8.29 -2.65 4.97
C ILE A 23 9.02 -3.57 5.95
N GLY A 24 9.82 -2.97 6.83
CA GLY A 24 10.43 -3.69 7.94
C GLY A 24 9.38 -3.98 9.02
N LYS A 25 9.17 -5.25 9.35
CA LYS A 25 8.35 -5.64 10.50
C LYS A 25 9.25 -5.77 11.74
N ILE A 26 9.02 -4.94 12.76
CA ILE A 26 9.76 -5.00 14.03
C ILE A 26 9.02 -5.94 15.00
N ASP A 27 8.91 -7.22 14.62
CA ASP A 27 8.22 -8.27 15.39
C ASP A 27 9.22 -9.24 16.04
N GLY A 28 10.42 -8.76 16.39
CA GLY A 28 11.55 -9.60 16.81
C GLY A 28 12.17 -10.44 15.67
N HIS A 29 11.39 -10.76 14.64
CA HIS A 29 11.86 -11.32 13.38
C HIS A 29 12.12 -10.20 12.39
N GLN A 30 13.37 -10.09 11.91
CA GLN A 30 13.82 -9.07 10.94
C GLN A 30 13.29 -9.35 9.53
N LYS A 31 11.95 -9.44 9.40
CA LYS A 31 11.28 -9.79 8.15
C LYS A 31 10.97 -8.52 7.36
N ARG A 32 11.46 -8.49 6.12
CA ARG A 32 11.10 -7.48 5.11
C ARG A 32 9.88 -7.98 4.36
N ILE A 33 8.83 -7.17 4.32
CA ILE A 33 7.61 -7.45 3.57
C ILE A 33 7.61 -6.56 2.33
N GLY A 34 7.65 -7.18 1.15
CA GLY A 34 7.50 -6.45 -0.10
C GLY A 34 6.11 -5.81 -0.19
N ALA A 35 6.07 -4.54 -0.55
CA ALA A 35 4.88 -3.75 -0.75
C ALA A 35 5.01 -2.90 -2.02
N LYS A 36 3.86 -2.39 -2.49
CA LYS A 36 3.77 -1.57 -3.69
C LYS A 36 2.95 -0.33 -3.38
N VAL A 37 3.45 0.83 -3.79
CA VAL A 37 2.70 2.08 -3.68
C VAL A 37 1.50 2.02 -4.63
N VAL A 38 0.31 2.22 -4.07
CA VAL A 38 -0.97 2.19 -4.80
C VAL A 38 -1.73 3.48 -4.57
N GLY A 39 -2.47 3.93 -5.58
CA GLY A 39 -3.30 5.12 -5.48
C GLY A 39 -4.43 4.94 -4.45
N PHE A 40 -4.76 6.03 -3.76
CA PHE A 40 -5.95 6.10 -2.92
C PHE A 40 -7.16 6.49 -3.79
N PRO A 41 -8.34 5.86 -3.61
CA PRO A 41 -8.68 4.82 -2.65
C PRO A 41 -8.36 3.39 -3.13
N PHE A 42 -7.82 2.57 -2.21
CA PHE A 42 -7.57 1.14 -2.48
C PHE A 42 -8.88 0.35 -2.67
N TYR A 43 -9.95 0.79 -2.01
CA TYR A 43 -11.28 0.19 -2.11
C TYR A 43 -12.14 1.01 -3.07
N ASP A 44 -12.46 0.41 -4.22
CA ASP A 44 -13.25 1.03 -5.29
C ASP A 44 -12.66 2.33 -5.88
N PRO A 45 -11.49 2.25 -6.56
CA PRO A 45 -10.89 3.42 -7.23
C PRO A 45 -11.78 4.05 -8.31
N THR A 46 -12.81 3.35 -8.78
CA THR A 46 -13.75 3.81 -9.82
C THR A 46 -15.11 4.27 -9.27
N LYS A 47 -15.32 4.26 -7.94
CA LYS A 47 -16.63 4.56 -7.30
C LYS A 47 -17.81 3.80 -7.95
N SER A 48 -17.56 2.58 -8.42
CA SER A 48 -18.58 1.77 -9.10
C SER A 48 -19.71 1.36 -8.14
N ARG A 49 -19.46 1.36 -6.83
CA ARG A 49 -20.40 0.89 -5.81
C ARG A 49 -21.31 1.97 -5.21
N VAL A 50 -21.12 3.25 -5.54
CA VAL A 50 -21.96 4.35 -5.01
C VAL A 50 -23.19 4.63 -5.90
N ARG A 51 -23.46 3.78 -6.90
CA ARG A 51 -24.59 3.93 -7.84
C ARG A 51 -25.63 2.81 -7.79
N ALA A 52 -25.57 1.90 -6.81
CA ALA A 52 -26.58 0.84 -6.61
C ALA A 52 -27.42 1.14 -5.36
#